data_AF-A0A4R4DIT8-F1
#
_entry.id   AF-A0A4R4DIT8-F1
#
_cell.length_a   1.000
_cell.length_b   1.000
_cell.length_c   1.000
_cell.angle_alpha   90.00
_cell.angle_beta   90.00
_cell.angle_gamma   90.00
#
_symmetry.space_group_name_H-M   'P 1'
#
loop_
_entity.id
_entity.type
_entity.pdbx_description
1 polymer ?
#
loop_
_entity_poly.entity_id
_entity_poly.type
_entity_poly.pdbx_seq_one_letter_code
_entity_poly.pdbx_strand_id
1 'polypeptide(L)'
;MPEGSPGAGAPRTVETARLLLRPFEPADVAAYAAIRATPEVMRHMPGGAARAAAARDHGLRVLGLRRLDGTVRSSHRAGQIVRWKVAR
;
A
#
# COMPACT_ATOMS: atom_id res chain seq x y z
N MET A 1 -29.17 14.75 4.28
CA MET A 1 -28.46 14.04 5.36
C MET A 1 -27.01 13.84 4.91
N PRO A 2 -26.00 14.59 5.41
CA PRO A 2 -24.62 14.24 5.11
C PRO A 2 -24.18 13.12 6.07
N GLU A 3 -24.09 11.89 5.56
CA GLU A 3 -23.45 10.79 6.28
C GLU A 3 -21.95 11.10 6.39
N GLY A 4 -21.46 11.12 7.63
CA GLY A 4 -20.09 11.48 7.96
C GLY A 4 -19.08 10.57 7.27
N SER A 5 -18.04 11.17 6.69
CA SER A 5 -16.79 10.48 6.40
C SER A 5 -16.33 9.75 7.67
N PRO A 6 -16.04 8.43 7.62
CA PRO A 6 -15.46 7.77 8.77
C PRO A 6 -14.13 8.47 9.08
N GLY A 7 -14.07 9.04 10.28
CA GLY A 7 -13.00 9.91 10.74
C GLY A 7 -11.62 9.26 10.62
N ALA A 8 -10.63 10.13 10.66
CA ALA A 8 -9.20 9.86 10.72
C ALA A 8 -8.80 9.05 11.96
N GLY A 9 -9.30 7.82 12.09
CA GLY A 9 -8.84 6.83 13.04
C GLY A 9 -7.68 6.04 12.46
N ALA A 10 -6.73 5.62 13.31
CA ALA A 10 -5.67 4.71 12.91
C ALA A 10 -6.28 3.45 12.23
N PRO A 11 -5.65 2.92 11.16
CA PRO A 11 -6.17 1.76 10.46
C PRO A 11 -6.31 0.59 11.44
N ARG A 12 -7.52 0.01 11.50
CA ARG A 12 -7.86 -1.04 12.46
C ARG A 12 -7.72 -2.43 11.85
N THR A 13 -7.30 -3.37 12.68
CA THR A 13 -7.32 -4.80 12.34
C THR A 13 -8.72 -5.37 12.59
N VAL A 14 -9.20 -6.22 11.68
CA VAL A 14 -10.45 -6.98 11.78
C VAL A 14 -10.14 -8.45 11.53
N GLU A 15 -10.55 -9.32 12.45
CA GLU A 15 -10.30 -10.76 12.38
C GLU A 15 -11.61 -11.55 12.46
N THR A 16 -11.69 -12.61 11.66
CA THR A 16 -12.74 -13.62 11.68
C THR A 16 -12.08 -15.00 11.65
N ALA A 17 -12.85 -16.07 11.80
CA ALA A 17 -12.35 -17.44 11.74
C ALA A 17 -11.59 -17.80 10.42
N ARG A 18 -11.78 -17.03 9.34
CA ARG A 18 -11.16 -17.31 8.02
C ARG A 18 -10.43 -16.12 7.40
N LEU A 19 -10.48 -14.93 8.00
CA LEU A 19 -9.99 -13.70 7.38
C LEU A 19 -9.38 -12.77 8.41
N LEU A 20 -8.17 -12.30 8.11
CA LEU A 20 -7.48 -11.23 8.82
C LEU A 20 -7.32 -10.03 7.88
N LEU A 21 -7.95 -8.91 8.22
CA LEU A 21 -7.73 -7.62 7.60
C LEU A 21 -6.85 -6.79 8.53
N ARG A 22 -5.63 -6.47 8.11
CA ARG A 22 -4.67 -5.68 8.89
C ARG A 22 -4.19 -4.47 8.10
N PRO A 23 -3.62 -3.45 8.77
CA PRO A 23 -2.89 -2.40 8.08
C PRO A 23 -1.86 -2.97 7.10
N PHE A 24 -1.73 -2.33 5.94
CA PHE A 24 -0.75 -2.69 4.93
C PHE A 24 0.66 -2.43 5.46
N GLU A 25 1.58 -3.36 5.23
CA GLU A 25 2.97 -3.30 5.71
C GLU A 25 3.98 -3.34 4.55
N PRO A 26 5.24 -2.90 4.77
CA PRO A 26 6.26 -2.93 3.73
C PRO A 26 6.48 -4.31 3.09
N ALA A 27 6.33 -5.39 3.87
CA ALA A 27 6.49 -6.76 3.37
C ALA A 27 5.43 -7.15 2.33
N ASP A 28 4.27 -6.49 2.34
CA ASP A 28 3.14 -6.83 1.45
C ASP A 28 3.33 -6.33 0.02
N VAL A 29 4.25 -5.39 -0.20
CA VAL A 29 4.45 -4.71 -1.48
C VAL A 29 4.76 -5.70 -2.61
N ALA A 30 5.56 -6.74 -2.33
CA ALA A 30 5.93 -7.74 -3.33
C ALA A 30 4.72 -8.60 -3.73
N ALA A 31 3.97 -9.12 -2.76
CA ALA A 31 2.77 -9.91 -3.00
C ALA A 31 1.68 -9.08 -3.71
N TYR A 32 1.49 -7.83 -3.28
CA TYR A 32 0.57 -6.88 -3.91
C TYR A 32 0.92 -6.63 -5.38
N ALA A 33 2.21 -6.41 -5.69
CA ALA A 33 2.66 -6.21 -7.05
C ALA A 33 2.46 -7.46 -7.92
N ALA A 34 2.71 -8.66 -7.37
CA ALA A 34 2.50 -9.93 -8.07
C ALA A 34 1.01 -10.15 -8.44
N ILE A 35 0.09 -9.87 -7.52
CA ILE A 35 -1.36 -9.95 -7.78
C ILE A 35 -1.73 -9.03 -8.95
N ARG A 36 -1.26 -7.78 -8.94
CA ARG A 36 -1.54 -6.79 -10.00
C ARG A 36 -0.74 -7.00 -11.29
N ALA A 37 0.21 -7.94 -11.32
CA ALA A 37 0.84 -8.38 -12.56
C ALA A 37 -0.05 -9.35 -13.35
N THR A 38 -1.10 -9.91 -12.73
CA THR A 38 -2.01 -10.86 -13.38
C THR A 38 -2.96 -10.11 -14.33
N PRO A 39 -3.00 -10.44 -15.64
CA PRO A 39 -3.83 -9.73 -16.61
C PRO A 39 -5.33 -9.77 -16.27
N GLU A 40 -5.82 -10.94 -15.83
CA GLU A 40 -7.24 -11.10 -15.49
C GLU A 40 -7.65 -10.20 -14.31
N VAL A 41 -6.78 -10.04 -13.31
CA VAL A 41 -7.00 -9.11 -12.19
C VAL A 41 -7.09 -7.68 -12.70
N MET A 42 -6.17 -7.28 -13.59
CA MET A 42 -6.08 -5.91 -14.07
C MET A 42 -7.15 -5.54 -15.10
N ARG A 43 -7.78 -6.51 -15.76
CA ARG A 43 -8.88 -6.29 -16.72
C ARG A 43 -10.05 -5.52 -16.10
N HIS A 44 -10.30 -5.71 -14.81
CA HIS A 44 -11.37 -5.03 -14.08
C HIS A 44 -10.94 -3.75 -13.37
N MET A 45 -9.65 -3.41 -13.39
CA MET A 45 -9.13 -2.24 -12.70
C MET A 45 -9.12 -0.99 -13.60
N PRO A 46 -9.49 0.20 -13.07
CA PRO A 46 -9.30 1.45 -13.79
C PRO A 46 -7.84 1.64 -14.22
N GLY A 47 -7.62 1.88 -15.52
CA GLY A 47 -6.30 2.02 -16.11
C GLY A 47 -5.63 0.70 -16.55
N GLY A 48 -6.26 -0.45 -16.33
CA GLY A 48 -5.91 -1.74 -16.94
C GLY A 48 -4.45 -2.18 -16.77
N ALA A 49 -3.97 -2.98 -17.73
CA ALA A 49 -2.60 -3.51 -17.75
C ALA A 49 -1.52 -2.42 -17.69
N ALA A 50 -1.79 -1.20 -18.17
CA ALA A 50 -0.85 -0.08 -18.10
C ALA A 50 -0.49 0.32 -16.66
N ARG A 51 -1.35 0.01 -15.68
CA ARG A 51 -1.09 0.27 -14.25
C ARG A 51 -0.42 -0.90 -13.52
N ALA A 52 -0.28 -2.06 -14.15
CA ALA A 52 0.40 -3.22 -13.57
C ALA A 52 1.88 -2.90 -13.26
N ALA A 53 2.58 -2.25 -14.21
CA ALA A 53 3.98 -1.87 -14.05
C ALA A 53 4.22 -0.89 -12.88
N ALA A 54 3.22 -0.07 -12.55
CA ALA A 54 3.28 0.90 -11.45
C ALA A 54 2.81 0.33 -10.09
N ALA A 55 2.46 -0.96 -10.01
CA ALA A 55 1.86 -1.54 -8.81
C ALA A 55 2.77 -1.49 -7.58
N ARG A 56 4.07 -1.72 -7.76
CA ARG A 56 5.06 -1.64 -6.67
C ARG A 56 5.11 -0.22 -6.08
N ASP A 57 5.15 0.79 -6.94
CA ASP A 57 5.19 2.19 -6.49
C ASP A 57 3.86 2.63 -5.88
N HIS A 58 2.76 2.07 -6.34
CA HIS A 58 1.46 2.25 -5.70
C HIS A 58 1.44 1.68 -4.27
N GLY A 59 1.93 0.45 -4.07
CA GLY A 59 2.03 -0.16 -2.74
C GLY A 59 2.90 0.66 -1.77
N LEU A 60 4.00 1.23 -2.25
CA LEU A 60 4.82 2.14 -1.43
C LEU A 60 4.08 3.42 -1.04
N ARG A 61 3.27 4.01 -1.95
CA ARG A 61 2.47 5.19 -1.64
C ARG A 61 1.42 4.93 -0.56
N VAL A 62 0.80 3.75 -0.54
CA VAL A 62 -0.18 3.36 0.49
C VAL A 62 0.45 3.44 1.89
N LEU A 63 1.74 3.15 2.01
CA LEU A 63 2.50 3.25 3.27
C LEU A 63 2.95 4.67 3.61
N GLY A 64 2.58 5.69 2.83
CA GLY A 64 3.12 7.05 2.98
C GLY A 64 4.62 7.14 2.63
N LEU A 65 5.15 6.14 1.93
CA LEU A 65 6.54 6.07 1.55
C LEU A 65 6.71 6.62 0.13
N ARG A 66 7.65 7.57 -0.05
CA ARG A 66 8.11 7.97 -1.39
C ARG A 66 9.49 7.38 -1.65
N ARG A 67 9.70 6.87 -2.87
CA ARG A 67 11.06 6.67 -3.37
C ARG A 67 11.70 8.04 -3.59
N LEU A 68 12.86 8.25 -3.00
CA LEU A 68 13.80 9.32 -3.30
C LEU A 68 15.16 8.66 -3.53
N ASP A 69 15.72 8.78 -4.72
CA ASP A 69 17.14 8.46 -5.01
C ASP A 69 17.60 7.07 -4.50
N GLY A 70 16.89 6.01 -4.90
CA GLY A 70 17.23 4.63 -4.51
C GLY A 70 16.96 4.27 -3.04
N THR A 71 16.38 5.19 -2.26
CA THR A 71 16.04 5.00 -0.86
C THR A 71 14.54 5.27 -0.63
N VAL A 72 13.90 4.50 0.25
CA VAL A 72 12.49 4.70 0.62
C VAL A 72 12.44 5.50 1.92
N ARG A 73 11.88 6.71 1.88
CA ARG A 73 11.76 7.59 3.06
C ARG A 73 10.29 7.73 3.46
N SER A 74 9.99 7.52 4.74
CA SER A 74 8.67 7.81 5.31
C SER A 74 8.51 9.31 5.53
N SER A 75 7.43 9.89 5.00
CA SER A 75 6.94 11.17 5.51
C SER A 75 5.92 10.85 6.60
N HIS A 76 6.26 11.09 7.86
CA HIS A 76 5.28 11.16 8.94
C HIS A 76 5.45 12.46 9.70
N ARG A 77 4.34 13.18 9.81
CA ARG A 77 4.16 14.39 10.61
C ARG A 77 4.08 14.00 12.09
N ALA A 78 5.19 13.50 12.65
CA ALA A 78 5.43 13.35 14.09
C ALA A 78 6.85 12.78 14.31
N GLY A 79 7.88 13.63 14.27
CA GLY A 79 9.11 13.53 15.06
C GLY A 79 10.03 12.29 14.99
N GLN A 80 9.70 11.18 14.33
CA GLN A 80 10.56 9.99 14.27
C GLN A 80 10.88 9.59 12.83
N ILE A 81 12.18 9.50 12.54
CA ILE A 81 12.72 9.03 11.27
C ILE A 81 13.03 7.55 11.42
N VAL A 82 12.28 6.68 10.72
CA VAL A 82 12.62 5.25 10.60
C VAL A 82 13.23 5.02 9.22
N ARG A 83 14.49 4.56 9.19
CA ARG A 83 15.26 4.32 7.95
C ARG A 83 15.13 2.85 7.55
N TRP A 84 14.40 2.57 6.49
CA TRP A 84 14.29 1.21 5.94
C TRP A 84 15.26 1.02 4.78
N LYS A 85 16.05 -0.05 4.83
CA LYS A 85 16.96 -0.45 3.76
C LYS A 85 16.20 -1.45 2.86
N VAL A 86 16.06 -1.14 1.58
CA VAL A 86 15.50 -2.09 0.61
C VAL A 86 16.60 -3.07 0.23
N ALA A 87 16.39 -4.36 0.50
CA ALA A 87 17.29 -5.42 0.03
C ALA A 87 17.13 -5.61 -1.50
N ARG A 88 18.26 -5.82 -2.19
CA ARG A 88 18.36 -5.98 -3.64
C ARG A 88 17.68 -7.27 -4.11
#